data_AF-A0A1I7UH00-F1
#
_entry.id   AF-A0A1I7UH00-F1
#
_cell.length_a   1.000
_cell.length_b   1.000
_cell.length_c   1.000
_cell.angle_alpha   90.00
_cell.angle_beta   90.00
_cell.angle_gamma   90.00
#
_symmetry.space_group_name_H-M   'P 1'
#
loop_
_entity.id
_entity.type
_entity.pdbx_description
1 polymer ?
#
loop_
_entity_poly.entity_id
_entity_poly.type
_entity_poly.pdbx_seq_one_letter_code
_entity_poly.pdbx_strand_id
1 'polypeptide(L)'
;MSESEREAPKIYVDTIGYYHADIDFEATPNLLPKRFNSNRMFFDNPNIPIPFVDVSNKDHKNHQIKEYNLISFLRYLNQKGWPDGRKPHFVTHKQLLQSIATGLENEILYLVRINGIIFMFKQDSASANRVSLPFSWMFRQFLTRESPDEPIDTSGIIQKGVFRASIETRNGRRTEVLYAGKVDAIDDENIHYGVKVIAGFVERVPFFQHRGVSFYWQAFFENVKYMILAERTGFINNDWKTRPPTNYPQYSVYKVLKMKLTNFYSETNSFIENNPSLQQFEKGYEDLRHLLNIAEQTLTQDGDGFVFSKPEGNSQWKIRRDDKAVAEFRRLILMNIPD
;
A
#
# COMPACT_ATOMS: atom_id res chain seq x y z
N MET A 1 25.00 22.00 -14.86
CA MET A 1 24.24 20.82 -15.33
C MET A 1 22.93 21.33 -15.90
N SER A 2 22.71 21.14 -17.20
CA SER A 2 21.49 21.56 -17.89
C SER A 2 20.31 20.67 -17.50
N GLU A 3 19.10 21.23 -17.54
CA GLU A 3 17.82 20.53 -17.30
C GLU A 3 17.50 19.41 -18.31
N SER A 4 18.43 19.09 -19.23
CA SER A 4 18.23 18.19 -20.37
C SER A 4 18.72 16.74 -20.17
N GLU A 5 19.16 16.34 -18.98
CA GLU A 5 19.58 14.96 -18.68
C GLU A 5 18.98 14.44 -17.36
N ARG A 6 17.69 14.72 -17.11
CA ARG A 6 16.96 13.92 -16.12
C ARG A 6 16.64 12.58 -16.75
N GLU A 7 17.30 11.51 -16.32
CA GLU A 7 16.91 10.14 -16.64
C GLU A 7 15.39 10.00 -16.41
N ALA A 8 14.70 9.43 -17.39
CA ALA A 8 13.27 9.21 -17.28
C ALA A 8 12.98 8.35 -16.04
N PRO A 9 11.91 8.65 -15.27
CA PRO A 9 11.52 7.82 -14.12
C PRO A 9 11.44 6.34 -14.47
N LYS A 10 11.93 5.45 -13.59
CA LYS A 10 11.90 3.99 -13.78
C LYS A 10 10.50 3.40 -13.67
N ILE A 11 9.61 4.08 -12.93
CA ILE A 11 8.21 3.69 -12.72
C ILE A 11 7.34 4.94 -12.81
N TYR A 12 6.23 4.84 -13.53
CA TYR A 12 5.14 5.82 -13.54
C TYR A 12 3.91 5.15 -12.96
N VAL A 13 3.14 5.88 -12.16
CA VAL A 13 1.91 5.40 -11.55
C VAL A 13 0.80 6.39 -11.83
N ASP A 14 -0.28 5.90 -12.42
CA ASP A 14 -1.50 6.67 -12.65
C ASP A 14 -2.65 6.06 -11.85
N THR A 15 -3.54 6.93 -11.35
CA THR A 15 -4.83 6.49 -10.80
C THR A 15 -5.86 6.52 -11.92
N ILE A 16 -6.45 5.37 -12.21
CA ILE A 16 -7.35 5.19 -13.37
C ILE A 16 -8.81 4.90 -12.96
N GLY A 17 -9.07 4.75 -11.66
CA GLY A 17 -10.41 4.51 -11.14
C GLY A 17 -10.44 4.27 -9.65
N TYR A 18 -11.65 4.12 -9.13
CA TYR A 18 -11.92 3.87 -7.71
C TYR A 18 -13.08 2.90 -7.56
N TYR A 19 -13.10 2.20 -6.42
CA TYR A 19 -14.23 1.42 -5.99
C TYR A 19 -14.24 1.23 -4.47
N HIS A 20 -15.40 0.90 -3.95
CA HIS A 20 -15.54 0.41 -2.59
C HIS A 20 -15.69 -1.10 -2.61
N ALA A 21 -14.96 -1.79 -1.75
CA ALA A 21 -15.07 -3.22 -1.53
C ALA A 21 -15.77 -3.47 -0.20
N ASP A 22 -16.85 -4.24 -0.18
CA ASP A 22 -17.52 -4.61 1.07
C ASP A 22 -16.89 -5.85 1.73
N ILE A 23 -17.56 -6.37 2.77
CA ILE A 23 -17.10 -7.50 3.56
C ILE A 23 -17.10 -8.83 2.79
N ASP A 24 -17.96 -8.93 1.77
CA ASP A 24 -18.09 -10.09 0.89
C ASP A 24 -17.23 -9.91 -0.38
N PHE A 25 -16.40 -8.86 -0.39
CA PHE A 25 -15.55 -8.44 -1.49
C PHE A 25 -16.30 -8.08 -2.76
N GLU A 26 -17.57 -7.70 -2.67
CA GLU A 26 -18.25 -7.10 -3.81
C GLU A 26 -17.68 -5.71 -4.07
N ALA A 27 -17.50 -5.40 -5.35
CA ALA A 27 -16.93 -4.13 -5.78
C ALA A 27 -18.03 -3.21 -6.29
N THR A 28 -18.11 -2.00 -5.75
CA THR A 28 -18.96 -0.93 -6.27
C THR A 28 -18.08 0.13 -6.96
N PRO A 29 -18.02 0.16 -8.30
CA PRO A 29 -17.15 1.06 -9.04
C PRO A 29 -17.52 2.55 -8.92
N ASN A 30 -16.56 3.41 -9.24
CA ASN A 30 -16.70 4.87 -9.32
C ASN A 30 -17.00 5.58 -7.99
N LEU A 31 -16.91 4.88 -6.85
CA LEU A 31 -17.02 5.49 -5.54
C LEU A 31 -15.66 6.01 -5.06
N LEU A 32 -15.60 7.31 -4.78
CA LEU A 32 -14.39 7.97 -4.33
C LEU A 32 -14.05 7.61 -2.88
N PRO A 33 -12.76 7.64 -2.51
CA PRO A 33 -12.36 7.68 -1.10
C PRO A 33 -12.96 8.90 -0.37
N LYS A 34 -13.07 8.81 0.96
CA LYS A 34 -13.54 9.91 1.79
C LYS A 34 -12.60 11.11 1.66
N ARG A 35 -13.22 12.29 1.62
CA ARG A 35 -12.51 13.57 1.65
C ARG A 35 -12.13 13.95 3.07
N PHE A 36 -11.12 14.79 3.20
CA PHE A 36 -10.85 15.42 4.50
C PHE A 36 -11.95 16.39 4.90
N ASN A 37 -12.29 16.38 6.18
CA ASN A 37 -13.12 17.40 6.81
C ASN A 37 -12.28 18.63 7.21
N SER A 38 -12.88 19.55 7.97
CA SER A 38 -12.21 20.78 8.44
C SER A 38 -10.96 20.54 9.30
N ASN A 39 -10.77 19.34 9.88
CA ASN A 39 -9.58 19.01 10.68
C ASN A 39 -8.30 18.94 9.84
N ARG A 40 -8.38 19.04 8.51
CA ARG A 40 -7.21 19.28 7.65
C ARG A 40 -6.39 20.51 8.06
N MET A 41 -7.02 21.49 8.73
CA MET A 41 -6.34 22.67 9.25
C MET A 41 -5.13 22.35 10.15
N PHE A 42 -5.16 21.22 10.88
CA PHE A 42 -4.08 20.81 11.79
C PHE A 42 -2.80 20.35 11.08
N PHE A 43 -2.88 20.03 9.78
CA PHE A 43 -1.71 19.65 8.99
C PHE A 43 -1.45 20.56 7.79
N ASP A 44 -2.42 21.39 7.42
CA ASP A 44 -2.24 22.44 6.42
C ASP A 44 -1.62 23.71 7.04
N ASN A 45 -1.85 23.97 8.34
CA ASN A 45 -1.21 25.07 9.06
C ASN A 45 -0.42 24.55 10.28
N PRO A 46 0.92 24.53 10.23
CA PRO A 46 1.75 23.99 11.32
C PRO A 46 1.68 24.82 12.62
N ASN A 47 1.12 26.03 12.58
CA ASN A 47 0.96 26.88 13.76
C ASN A 47 -0.28 26.52 14.59
N ILE A 48 -1.19 25.70 14.06
CA ILE A 48 -2.39 25.27 14.78
C ILE A 48 -2.07 23.96 15.50
N PRO A 49 -2.04 23.92 16.84
CA PRO A 49 -1.83 22.69 17.56
C PRO A 49 -3.04 21.76 17.37
N ILE A 50 -2.77 20.48 17.12
CA ILE A 50 -3.82 19.47 17.11
C ILE A 50 -4.30 19.21 18.54
N PRO A 51 -5.61 19.07 18.79
CA PRO A 51 -6.08 18.55 20.07
C PRO A 51 -5.57 17.12 20.28
N PHE A 52 -5.54 16.65 21.53
CA PHE A 52 -5.27 15.24 21.78
C PHE A 52 -6.39 14.38 21.19
N VAL A 53 -6.07 13.62 20.14
CA VAL A 53 -7.02 12.72 19.50
C VAL A 53 -6.78 11.31 20.03
N ASP A 54 -7.71 10.80 20.84
CA ASP A 54 -7.68 9.40 21.28
C ASP A 54 -7.84 8.49 20.06
N VAL A 55 -6.81 7.71 19.78
CA VAL A 55 -6.81 6.73 18.69
C VAL A 55 -6.88 5.30 19.21
N SER A 56 -7.04 5.12 20.53
CA SER A 56 -7.47 3.85 21.08
C SER A 56 -8.91 3.60 20.68
N ASN A 57 -9.21 2.40 20.18
CA ASN A 57 -10.58 1.96 20.06
C ASN A 57 -10.75 0.71 20.92
N LYS A 58 -11.49 0.88 22.02
CA LYS A 58 -11.77 -0.20 22.98
C LYS A 58 -12.86 -1.15 22.48
N ASP A 59 -13.71 -0.69 21.58
CA ASP A 59 -14.90 -1.41 21.07
C ASP A 59 -14.69 -1.98 19.65
N HIS A 60 -13.47 -1.91 19.12
CA HIS A 60 -13.20 -2.37 17.76
C HIS A 60 -13.27 -3.90 17.70
N LYS A 61 -14.42 -4.41 17.24
CA LYS A 61 -14.46 -5.73 16.59
C LYS A 61 -13.65 -5.58 15.30
N ASN A 62 -12.42 -6.11 15.33
CA ASN A 62 -11.50 -6.09 14.21
C ASN A 62 -12.12 -6.78 12.98
N HIS A 63 -12.78 -6.01 12.14
CA HIS A 63 -13.07 -6.41 10.76
C HIS A 63 -11.91 -5.91 9.88
N GLN A 64 -10.66 -6.26 10.24
CA GLN A 64 -9.56 -6.16 9.29
C GLN A 64 -9.75 -7.29 8.27
N ILE A 65 -10.69 -7.07 7.37
CA ILE A 65 -10.97 -7.98 6.28
C ILE A 65 -9.75 -7.93 5.37
N LYS A 66 -8.97 -9.00 5.40
CA LYS A 66 -7.86 -9.20 4.47
C LYS A 66 -8.45 -9.76 3.20
N GLU A 67 -8.18 -9.09 2.08
CA GLU A 67 -8.55 -9.59 0.77
C GLU A 67 -7.67 -10.77 0.38
N TYR A 68 -8.30 -11.84 -0.06
CA TYR A 68 -7.63 -13.00 -0.64
C TYR A 68 -7.83 -13.01 -2.16
N ASN A 69 -6.82 -13.50 -2.90
CA ASN A 69 -6.93 -13.81 -4.33
C ASN A 69 -7.40 -12.67 -5.25
N LEU A 70 -7.20 -11.40 -4.86
CA LEU A 70 -7.58 -10.22 -5.66
C LEU A 70 -9.08 -10.11 -5.95
N ILE A 71 -9.95 -10.83 -5.23
CA ILE A 71 -11.33 -11.07 -5.67
C ILE A 71 -12.15 -9.78 -5.87
N SER A 72 -12.03 -8.79 -4.99
CA SER A 72 -12.76 -7.53 -5.16
C SER A 72 -12.22 -6.75 -6.37
N PHE A 73 -10.92 -6.85 -6.64
CA PHE A 73 -10.34 -6.20 -7.81
C PHE A 73 -10.75 -6.89 -9.11
N LEU A 74 -10.77 -8.22 -9.14
CA LEU A 74 -11.25 -8.97 -10.30
C LEU A 74 -12.72 -8.63 -10.58
N ARG A 75 -13.59 -8.59 -9.57
CA ARG A 75 -14.99 -8.17 -9.71
C ARG A 75 -15.14 -6.74 -10.24
N TYR A 76 -14.28 -5.81 -9.79
CA TYR A 76 -14.22 -4.46 -10.36
C TYR A 76 -13.89 -4.51 -11.85
N LEU A 77 -12.86 -5.27 -12.24
CA LEU A 77 -12.46 -5.41 -13.64
C LEU A 77 -13.60 -5.99 -14.47
N ASN A 78 -14.27 -7.06 -14.00
CA ASN A 78 -15.44 -7.65 -14.67
C ASN A 78 -16.51 -6.60 -15.05
N GLN A 79 -16.81 -5.70 -14.12
CA GLN A 79 -17.83 -4.67 -14.31
C GLN A 79 -17.37 -3.53 -15.23
N LYS A 80 -16.08 -3.17 -15.19
CA LYS A 80 -15.55 -1.98 -15.87
C LYS A 80 -14.84 -2.27 -17.19
N GLY A 81 -14.52 -3.54 -17.44
CA GLY A 81 -13.66 -3.95 -18.54
C GLY A 81 -12.20 -3.59 -18.31
N TRP A 82 -11.39 -3.88 -19.32
CA TRP A 82 -9.99 -3.48 -19.34
C TRP A 82 -9.87 -1.97 -19.55
N PRO A 83 -9.05 -1.25 -18.75
CA PRO A 83 -8.77 0.15 -18.95
C PRO A 83 -8.33 0.46 -20.39
N ASP A 84 -8.96 1.46 -21.03
CA ASP A 84 -8.75 1.84 -22.44
C ASP A 84 -8.94 0.69 -23.45
N GLY A 85 -9.64 -0.38 -23.07
CA GLY A 85 -9.82 -1.58 -23.89
C GLY A 85 -8.53 -2.41 -24.07
N ARG A 86 -7.48 -2.15 -23.28
CA ARG A 86 -6.17 -2.81 -23.42
C ARG A 86 -5.86 -3.71 -22.25
N LYS A 87 -5.51 -4.97 -22.56
CA LYS A 87 -5.09 -5.95 -21.56
C LYS A 87 -3.71 -5.55 -21.01
N PRO A 88 -3.53 -5.46 -19.67
CA PRO A 88 -2.22 -5.22 -19.07
C PRO A 88 -1.33 -6.46 -19.21
N HIS A 89 -0.03 -6.31 -18.95
CA HIS A 89 0.88 -7.45 -18.90
C HIS A 89 0.71 -8.22 -17.57
N PHE A 90 0.48 -7.47 -16.49
CA PHE A 90 0.34 -8.01 -15.14
C PHE A 90 -0.89 -7.47 -14.43
N VAL A 91 -1.52 -8.32 -13.60
CA VAL A 91 -2.55 -7.94 -12.65
C VAL A 91 -2.17 -8.38 -11.24
N THR A 92 -2.21 -7.48 -10.28
CA THR A 92 -1.88 -7.81 -8.88
C THR A 92 -2.56 -6.88 -7.87
N HIS A 93 -2.14 -6.96 -6.61
CA HIS A 93 -2.48 -6.01 -5.56
C HIS A 93 -1.26 -5.19 -5.15
N LYS A 94 -1.49 -3.96 -4.70
CA LYS A 94 -0.45 -3.02 -4.29
C LYS A 94 0.52 -3.61 -3.26
N GLN A 95 0.00 -4.35 -2.26
CA GLN A 95 0.84 -4.85 -1.16
C GLN A 95 1.91 -5.83 -1.65
N LEU A 96 1.69 -6.56 -2.75
CA LEU A 96 2.73 -7.37 -3.37
C LEU A 96 3.85 -6.49 -3.93
N LEU A 97 3.50 -5.47 -4.73
CA LEU A 97 4.48 -4.54 -5.31
C LEU A 97 5.31 -3.85 -4.22
N GLN A 98 4.63 -3.35 -3.18
CA GLN A 98 5.29 -2.80 -2.00
C GLN A 98 6.24 -3.82 -1.37
N SER A 99 5.77 -5.04 -1.10
CA SER A 99 6.57 -6.03 -0.38
C SER A 99 7.82 -6.41 -1.16
N ILE A 100 7.72 -6.58 -2.49
CA ILE A 100 8.87 -6.84 -3.37
C ILE A 100 9.88 -5.70 -3.28
N ALA A 101 9.41 -4.46 -3.44
CA ALA A 101 10.27 -3.29 -3.42
C ALA A 101 10.96 -3.06 -2.07
N THR A 102 10.36 -3.56 -0.98
CA THR A 102 10.93 -3.53 0.37
C THR A 102 11.84 -4.72 0.72
N GLY A 103 12.14 -5.61 -0.23
CA GLY A 103 12.96 -6.80 0.02
C GLY A 103 12.14 -7.97 0.54
N LEU A 104 11.15 -8.41 -0.25
CA LEU A 104 10.29 -9.56 0.05
C LEU A 104 11.13 -10.81 0.36
N GLU A 105 10.90 -11.42 1.53
CA GLU A 105 11.53 -12.66 1.97
C GLU A 105 10.52 -13.53 2.72
N ASN A 106 10.68 -14.86 2.65
CA ASN A 106 9.82 -15.86 3.29
C ASN A 106 8.35 -15.85 2.87
N GLU A 107 8.06 -15.31 1.69
CA GLU A 107 6.69 -15.21 1.18
C GLU A 107 6.50 -16.11 -0.05
N ILE A 108 5.26 -16.55 -0.22
CA ILE A 108 4.84 -17.43 -1.31
C ILE A 108 3.97 -16.61 -2.26
N LEU A 109 4.30 -16.63 -3.55
CA LEU A 109 3.53 -15.98 -4.60
C LEU A 109 2.89 -17.02 -5.51
N TYR A 110 1.63 -16.81 -5.83
CA TYR A 110 0.89 -17.58 -6.82
C TYR A 110 0.81 -16.78 -8.10
N LEU A 111 1.30 -17.39 -9.18
CA LEU A 111 1.33 -16.79 -10.51
C LEU A 111 0.53 -17.67 -11.48
N VAL A 112 -0.39 -17.06 -12.21
CA VAL A 112 -1.19 -17.75 -13.23
C VAL A 112 -1.26 -16.88 -14.48
N ARG A 113 -1.11 -17.47 -15.66
CA ARG A 113 -1.28 -16.79 -16.94
C ARG A 113 -2.61 -17.16 -17.57
N ILE A 114 -3.43 -16.16 -17.90
CA ILE A 114 -4.74 -16.33 -18.54
C ILE A 114 -4.94 -15.20 -19.55
N ASN A 115 -5.35 -15.54 -20.77
CA ASN A 115 -5.60 -14.59 -21.87
C ASN A 115 -4.44 -13.62 -22.12
N GLY A 116 -3.20 -14.13 -22.06
CA GLY A 116 -1.98 -13.35 -22.23
C GLY A 116 -1.56 -12.48 -21.03
N ILE A 117 -2.33 -12.47 -19.93
CA ILE A 117 -2.09 -11.64 -18.73
C ILE A 117 -1.53 -12.52 -17.61
N ILE A 118 -0.51 -12.04 -16.91
CA ILE A 118 0.04 -12.71 -15.71
C ILE A 118 -0.60 -12.13 -14.44
N PHE A 119 -1.37 -12.94 -13.74
CA PHE A 119 -1.96 -12.60 -12.45
C PHE A 119 -1.03 -13.04 -11.32
N MET A 120 -0.76 -12.14 -10.38
CA MET A 120 0.14 -12.42 -9.26
C MET A 120 -0.53 -12.10 -7.93
N PHE A 121 -0.48 -13.04 -7.00
CA PHE A 121 -1.00 -12.89 -5.65
C PHE A 121 0.00 -13.39 -4.61
N LYS A 122 0.06 -12.73 -3.45
CA LYS A 122 0.89 -13.11 -2.31
C LYS A 122 0.01 -13.93 -1.38
N GLN A 123 0.37 -15.18 -1.13
CA GLN A 123 -0.31 -15.99 -0.13
C GLN A 123 0.07 -15.47 1.26
N ASP A 124 -0.92 -15.03 2.02
CA ASP A 124 -0.72 -14.66 3.42
C ASP A 124 -0.31 -15.88 4.25
N SER A 125 0.77 -15.75 5.03
CA SER A 125 1.12 -16.73 6.05
C SER A 125 0.16 -16.64 7.23
N ALA A 126 -0.24 -17.79 7.79
CA ALA A 126 -1.18 -17.88 8.93
C ALA A 126 -0.67 -17.13 10.20
N SER A 127 0.63 -16.86 10.28
CA SER A 127 1.28 -16.11 11.37
C SER A 127 1.11 -14.59 11.27
N ALA A 128 0.59 -14.06 10.16
CA ALA A 128 0.30 -12.63 9.98
C ALA A 128 -0.99 -12.16 10.69
N ASN A 129 -1.61 -13.00 11.52
CA ASN A 129 -2.81 -12.71 12.32
C ASN A 129 -2.53 -11.89 13.60
N ARG A 130 -1.47 -11.06 13.60
CA ARG A 130 -1.28 -10.09 14.68
C ARG A 130 -2.32 -8.99 14.52
N VAL A 131 -3.23 -8.92 15.49
CA VAL A 131 -4.16 -7.80 15.71
C VAL A 131 -3.36 -6.50 15.69
N SER A 132 -3.38 -5.79 14.56
CA SER A 132 -2.78 -4.47 14.47
C SER A 132 -3.74 -3.49 15.14
N LEU A 133 -3.26 -2.77 16.15
CA LEU A 133 -4.06 -1.79 16.86
C LEU A 133 -4.56 -0.72 15.87
N PRO A 134 -5.83 -0.30 15.93
CA PRO A 134 -6.51 0.41 14.85
C PRO A 134 -6.19 1.91 14.76
N PHE A 135 -5.01 2.32 15.23
CA PHE A 135 -4.65 3.72 15.41
C PHE A 135 -4.83 4.56 14.14
N SER A 136 -4.30 4.10 13.00
CA SER A 136 -4.45 4.82 11.74
C SER A 136 -5.89 4.86 11.25
N TRP A 137 -6.71 3.87 11.59
CA TRP A 137 -8.13 3.90 11.23
C TRP A 137 -8.89 4.92 12.06
N MET A 138 -8.71 4.93 13.37
CA MET A 138 -9.33 5.95 14.23
C MET A 138 -8.91 7.36 13.85
N PHE A 139 -7.63 7.57 13.56
CA PHE A 139 -7.16 8.88 13.15
C PHE A 139 -7.73 9.31 11.79
N ARG A 140 -7.91 8.39 10.84
CA ARG A 140 -8.60 8.71 9.59
C ARG A 140 -10.05 9.14 9.84
N GLN A 141 -10.78 8.47 10.75
CA GLN A 141 -12.15 8.88 11.09
C GLN A 141 -12.19 10.32 11.62
N PHE A 142 -11.24 10.70 12.47
CA PHE A 142 -11.10 12.09 12.93
C PHE A 142 -10.92 13.08 11.77
N LEU A 143 -10.17 12.69 10.74
CA LEU A 143 -9.89 13.53 9.58
C LEU A 143 -10.97 13.52 8.49
N THR A 144 -11.90 12.55 8.46
CA THR A 144 -12.80 12.35 7.31
C THR A 144 -14.28 12.22 7.65
N ARG A 145 -14.67 12.16 8.92
CA ARG A 145 -16.09 12.20 9.30
C ARG A 145 -16.70 13.55 8.94
N GLU A 146 -17.89 13.52 8.36
CA GLU A 146 -18.63 14.71 7.92
C GLU A 146 -19.20 15.49 9.11
N SER A 147 -19.53 14.79 10.21
CA SER A 147 -20.02 15.42 11.43
C SER A 147 -19.56 14.70 12.70
N PRO A 148 -19.56 15.38 13.86
CA PRO A 148 -19.29 14.76 15.16
C PRO A 148 -20.28 13.65 15.55
N ASP A 149 -21.46 13.63 14.94
CA ASP A 149 -22.52 12.64 15.20
C ASP A 149 -22.49 11.45 14.23
N GLU A 150 -21.72 11.53 13.13
CA GLU A 150 -21.57 10.41 12.18
C GLU A 150 -20.99 9.20 12.92
N PRO A 151 -21.65 8.03 12.96
CA PRO A 151 -21.11 6.89 13.67
C PRO A 151 -19.73 6.48 13.12
N ILE A 152 -18.87 5.94 13.99
CA ILE A 152 -17.60 5.37 13.53
C ILE A 152 -17.92 4.25 12.53
N ASP A 153 -17.38 4.36 11.32
CA ASP A 153 -17.66 3.41 10.23
C ASP A 153 -17.11 2.01 10.53
N THR A 154 -17.99 1.16 11.06
CA THR A 154 -17.73 -0.27 11.30
C THR A 154 -18.26 -1.18 10.18
N SER A 155 -18.63 -0.62 9.02
CA SER A 155 -19.25 -1.39 7.92
C SER A 155 -18.33 -2.45 7.31
N GLY A 156 -17.01 -2.31 7.53
CA GLY A 156 -16.01 -3.14 6.87
C GLY A 156 -15.73 -2.76 5.43
N ILE A 157 -16.34 -1.68 4.91
CA ILE A 157 -16.10 -1.17 3.57
C ILE A 157 -14.65 -0.65 3.46
N ILE A 158 -13.96 -1.07 2.40
CA ILE A 158 -12.60 -0.65 2.06
C ILE A 158 -12.63 0.19 0.79
N GLN A 159 -12.17 1.44 0.91
CA GLN A 159 -12.06 2.38 -0.20
C GLN A 159 -10.74 2.11 -0.95
N LYS A 160 -10.83 1.80 -2.24
CA LYS A 160 -9.68 1.39 -3.05
C LYS A 160 -9.53 2.25 -4.30
N GLY A 161 -8.29 2.55 -4.62
CA GLY A 161 -7.89 3.07 -5.92
C GLY A 161 -7.48 1.92 -6.84
N VAL A 162 -7.68 2.13 -8.13
CA VAL A 162 -7.19 1.29 -9.22
C VAL A 162 -6.09 2.06 -9.92
N PHE A 163 -4.95 1.41 -10.05
CA PHE A 163 -3.71 2.04 -10.47
C PHE A 163 -3.11 1.31 -11.66
N ARG A 164 -2.54 2.08 -12.58
CA ARG A 164 -1.71 1.58 -13.67
C ARG A 164 -0.28 1.98 -13.39
N ALA A 165 0.62 1.00 -13.26
CA ALA A 165 2.05 1.25 -13.24
C ALA A 165 2.68 0.89 -14.58
N SER A 166 3.54 1.77 -15.09
CA SER A 166 4.42 1.50 -16.22
C SER A 166 5.84 1.36 -15.70
N ILE A 167 6.38 0.13 -15.73
CA ILE A 167 7.68 -0.21 -15.15
C ILE A 167 8.65 -0.57 -16.27
N GLU A 168 9.80 0.11 -16.31
CA GLU A 168 10.85 -0.21 -17.27
C GLU A 168 11.52 -1.55 -16.91
N THR A 169 11.52 -2.50 -17.83
CA THR A 169 12.18 -3.80 -17.67
C THR A 169 13.65 -3.74 -18.10
N ARG A 170 14.41 -4.82 -17.87
CA ARG A 170 15.87 -4.85 -18.13
C ARG A 170 16.27 -4.62 -19.59
N ASN A 171 15.38 -4.87 -20.54
CA ASN A 171 15.63 -4.65 -21.97
C ASN A 171 15.14 -3.28 -22.46
N GLY A 172 14.78 -2.36 -21.55
CA GLY A 172 14.24 -1.04 -21.88
C GLY A 172 12.76 -1.03 -22.28
N ARG A 173 12.11 -2.20 -22.40
CA ARG A 173 10.66 -2.29 -22.64
C ARG A 173 9.91 -1.90 -21.39
N ARG A 174 8.79 -1.20 -21.54
CA ARG A 174 7.88 -0.94 -20.42
C ARG A 174 6.81 -2.01 -20.30
N THR A 175 6.64 -2.49 -19.08
CA THR A 175 5.62 -3.46 -18.70
C THR A 175 4.52 -2.74 -17.94
N GLU A 176 3.29 -2.98 -18.34
CA GLU A 176 2.11 -2.42 -17.67
C GLU A 176 1.60 -3.36 -16.59
N VAL A 177 1.54 -2.85 -15.36
CA VAL A 177 1.02 -3.56 -14.20
C VAL A 177 -0.24 -2.85 -13.73
N LEU A 178 -1.34 -3.58 -13.73
CA LEU A 178 -2.63 -3.12 -13.25
C LEU A 178 -2.87 -3.66 -11.83
N TYR A 179 -3.18 -2.80 -10.88
CA TYR A 179 -3.34 -3.22 -9.49
C TYR A 179 -4.33 -2.34 -8.72
N ALA A 180 -4.82 -2.86 -7.60
CA ALA A 180 -5.65 -2.10 -6.67
C ALA A 180 -5.00 -2.00 -5.29
N GLY A 181 -5.34 -0.95 -4.57
CA GLY A 181 -4.88 -0.73 -3.20
C GLY A 181 -5.78 0.23 -2.45
N LYS A 182 -5.83 0.06 -1.13
CA LYS A 182 -6.53 1.01 -0.25
C LYS A 182 -5.96 2.43 -0.43
N VAL A 183 -6.86 3.41 -0.50
CA VAL A 183 -6.54 4.85 -0.42
C VAL A 183 -7.04 5.36 0.91
N ASP A 184 -6.20 6.09 1.65
CA ASP A 184 -6.53 6.52 3.01
C ASP A 184 -7.49 7.72 3.03
N ALA A 185 -7.23 8.74 2.19
CA ALA A 185 -8.09 9.91 2.02
C ALA A 185 -7.69 10.69 0.75
N ILE A 186 -8.59 11.57 0.30
CA ILE A 186 -8.34 12.53 -0.77
C ILE A 186 -8.71 13.97 -0.34
N ASP A 187 -8.18 14.98 -1.02
CA ASP A 187 -8.69 16.36 -0.91
C ASP A 187 -9.67 16.69 -2.03
N ASP A 188 -10.15 17.93 -2.10
CA ASP A 188 -11.16 18.39 -3.08
C ASP A 188 -10.68 18.31 -4.54
N GLU A 189 -9.37 18.28 -4.77
CA GLU A 189 -8.75 18.10 -6.09
C GLU A 189 -8.51 16.62 -6.44
N ASN A 190 -9.03 15.70 -5.61
CA ASN A 190 -8.79 14.26 -5.68
C ASN A 190 -7.31 13.87 -5.52
N ILE A 191 -6.49 14.72 -4.91
CA ILE A 191 -5.11 14.38 -4.59
C ILE A 191 -5.11 13.34 -3.48
N HIS A 192 -4.34 12.26 -3.64
CA HIS A 192 -4.22 11.21 -2.64
C HIS A 192 -3.28 11.60 -1.49
N TYR A 193 -3.72 11.28 -0.27
CA TYR A 193 -2.94 11.43 0.95
C TYR A 193 -2.78 10.07 1.64
N GLY A 194 -1.55 9.76 2.02
CA GLY A 194 -1.25 8.60 2.87
C GLY A 194 -1.28 9.01 4.33
N VAL A 195 -1.95 8.23 5.19
CA VAL A 195 -2.11 8.57 6.62
C VAL A 195 -1.46 7.50 7.49
N LYS A 196 -0.46 7.89 8.29
CA LYS A 196 0.26 6.98 9.20
C LYS A 196 0.23 7.51 10.61
N VAL A 197 -0.18 6.67 11.56
CA VAL A 197 -0.04 6.93 12.99
C VAL A 197 1.15 6.13 13.52
N ILE A 198 2.10 6.81 14.15
CA ILE A 198 3.33 6.22 14.68
C ILE A 198 3.45 6.49 16.18
N ALA A 199 4.03 5.52 16.89
CA ALA A 199 4.44 5.75 18.28
C ALA A 199 5.84 6.38 18.29
N GLY A 200 5.99 7.51 18.96
CA GLY A 200 7.27 8.23 19.03
C GLY A 200 7.44 9.31 17.96
N PHE A 201 8.69 9.76 17.79
CA PHE A 201 9.03 10.97 17.04
C PHE A 201 9.38 10.68 15.58
N VAL A 202 8.74 11.37 14.63
CA VAL A 202 9.05 11.31 13.18
C VAL A 202 10.50 11.76 12.92
N GLU A 203 10.98 12.73 13.69
CA GLU A 203 12.32 13.34 13.57
C GLU A 203 13.47 12.40 14.00
N ARG A 204 13.18 11.15 14.39
CA ARG A 204 14.20 10.21 14.88
C ARG A 204 14.72 9.30 13.76
N VAL A 205 16.05 9.21 13.69
CA VAL A 205 16.81 8.34 12.77
C VAL A 205 16.25 6.90 12.67
N PRO A 206 15.91 6.20 13.78
CA PRO A 206 15.33 4.85 13.71
C PRO A 206 14.01 4.75 12.92
N PHE A 207 13.19 5.81 12.86
CA PHE A 207 11.93 5.76 12.12
C PHE A 207 12.21 5.61 10.62
N PHE A 208 13.03 6.49 10.06
CA PHE A 208 13.36 6.47 8.64
C PHE A 208 14.16 5.23 8.25
N GLN A 209 15.10 4.80 9.10
CA GLN A 209 15.88 3.58 8.87
C GLN A 209 15.02 2.32 8.74
N HIS A 210 14.00 2.15 9.59
CA HIS A 210 13.24 0.89 9.63
C HIS A 210 11.90 0.94 8.89
N ARG A 211 11.30 2.12 8.73
CA ARG A 211 9.94 2.27 8.17
C ARG A 211 9.89 3.15 6.94
N GLY A 212 10.89 4.02 6.73
CA GLY A 212 10.89 4.99 5.65
C GLY A 212 10.70 4.32 4.28
N VAL A 213 11.53 3.34 3.94
CA VAL A 213 11.47 2.66 2.64
C VAL A 213 10.11 1.99 2.41
N SER A 214 9.58 1.30 3.42
CA SER A 214 8.27 0.64 3.32
C SER A 214 7.11 1.63 3.18
N PHE A 215 7.14 2.72 3.94
CA PHE A 215 6.11 3.75 3.87
C PHE A 215 6.15 4.51 2.54
N TYR A 216 7.36 4.79 2.04
CA TYR A 216 7.54 5.39 0.71
C TYR A 216 6.94 4.50 -0.37
N TRP A 217 7.33 3.22 -0.44
CA TRP A 217 6.84 2.33 -1.49
C TRP A 217 5.33 2.14 -1.43
N GLN A 218 4.77 2.06 -0.22
CA GLN A 218 3.33 2.04 -0.05
C GLN A 218 2.67 3.29 -0.67
N ALA A 219 3.14 4.47 -0.29
CA ALA A 219 2.59 5.75 -0.74
C ALA A 219 2.78 5.96 -2.25
N PHE A 220 3.96 5.61 -2.76
CA PHE A 220 4.30 5.70 -4.17
C PHE A 220 3.35 4.88 -5.03
N PHE A 221 3.11 3.61 -4.69
CA PHE A 221 2.14 2.78 -5.41
C PHE A 221 0.68 3.17 -5.17
N GLU A 222 0.36 3.96 -4.13
CA GLU A 222 -0.95 4.58 -3.95
C GLU A 222 -1.10 5.91 -4.71
N ASN A 223 -0.10 6.31 -5.50
CA ASN A 223 -0.04 7.62 -6.15
C ASN A 223 -0.23 8.80 -5.17
N VAL A 224 0.27 8.64 -3.94
CA VAL A 224 0.16 9.65 -2.88
C VAL A 224 1.09 10.81 -3.15
N LYS A 225 0.56 12.04 -3.05
CA LYS A 225 1.38 13.26 -3.16
C LYS A 225 1.90 13.74 -1.82
N TYR A 226 1.12 13.52 -0.75
CA TYR A 226 1.44 13.97 0.61
C TYR A 226 1.23 12.86 1.64
N MET A 227 2.23 12.68 2.50
CA MET A 227 2.14 11.84 3.69
C MET A 227 1.74 12.69 4.89
N ILE A 228 0.69 12.26 5.59
CA ILE A 228 0.29 12.75 6.90
C ILE A 228 0.84 11.78 7.94
N LEU A 229 1.82 12.25 8.71
CA LEU A 229 2.46 11.50 9.78
C LEU A 229 1.97 12.03 11.12
N ALA A 230 1.20 11.23 11.84
CA ALA A 230 0.66 11.55 13.15
C ALA A 230 1.44 10.81 14.24
N GLU A 231 2.01 11.57 15.19
CA GLU A 231 2.65 11.00 16.36
C GLU A 231 1.64 10.81 17.48
N ARG A 232 1.61 9.60 18.03
CA ARG A 232 0.81 9.29 19.22
C ARG A 232 1.68 8.93 20.42
N THR A 233 1.13 9.16 21.60
CA THR A 233 1.66 8.62 22.85
C THR A 233 1.49 7.10 22.93
N GLY A 234 2.33 6.48 23.76
CA GLY A 234 2.26 5.08 24.16
C GLY A 234 1.42 4.84 25.41
N PHE A 235 1.68 3.69 26.04
CA PHE A 235 1.12 3.32 27.34
C PHE A 235 1.86 4.04 28.47
N ILE A 236 1.19 4.35 29.59
CA ILE A 236 1.73 5.19 30.68
C ILE A 236 3.08 4.73 31.24
N ASN A 237 3.24 3.41 31.33
CA ASN A 237 4.46 2.81 31.86
C ASN A 237 5.60 2.77 30.85
N ASN A 238 5.37 3.07 29.57
CA ASN A 238 6.36 2.91 28.51
C ASN A 238 6.64 4.19 27.72
N ASP A 239 5.90 5.28 27.95
CA ASP A 239 6.10 6.58 27.28
C ASP A 239 6.28 7.69 28.30
N TRP A 240 7.44 8.34 28.30
CA TRP A 240 7.74 9.42 29.23
C TRP A 240 6.81 10.63 29.07
N LYS A 241 6.21 10.85 27.88
CA LYS A 241 5.27 11.96 27.65
C LYS A 241 3.98 11.82 28.45
N THR A 242 3.60 10.58 28.75
CA THR A 242 2.40 10.26 29.52
C THR A 242 2.61 10.32 31.02
N ARG A 243 3.83 10.65 31.48
CA ARG A 243 4.21 10.79 32.88
C ARG A 243 4.42 12.26 33.26
N PRO A 244 4.46 12.60 34.57
CA PRO A 244 4.83 13.93 34.99
C PRO A 244 6.21 14.36 34.47
N PRO A 245 6.41 15.64 34.13
CA PRO A 245 5.43 16.74 34.25
C PRO A 245 4.47 16.86 33.06
N THR A 246 4.75 16.18 31.94
CA THR A 246 4.06 16.38 30.65
C THR A 246 2.61 15.88 30.66
N ASN A 247 2.35 14.72 31.28
CA ASN A 247 1.01 14.15 31.49
C ASN A 247 0.10 14.08 30.24
N TYR A 248 0.68 13.83 29.05
CA TYR A 248 -0.13 13.63 27.85
C TYR A 248 -1.02 12.38 28.01
N PRO A 249 -2.26 12.40 27.46
CA PRO A 249 -3.13 11.23 27.51
C PRO A 249 -2.51 10.06 26.73
N GLN A 250 -2.78 8.83 27.17
CA GLN A 250 -2.29 7.62 26.52
C GLN A 250 -2.94 7.43 25.14
N TYR A 251 -2.23 6.75 24.22
CA TYR A 251 -2.72 6.42 22.88
C TYR A 251 -3.36 7.58 22.12
N SER A 252 -2.86 8.79 22.33
CA SER A 252 -3.43 10.01 21.78
C SER A 252 -2.47 10.65 20.80
N VAL A 253 -2.96 11.03 19.62
CA VAL A 253 -2.20 11.86 18.68
C VAL A 253 -2.00 13.23 19.29
N TYR A 254 -0.76 13.73 19.27
CA TYR A 254 -0.39 15.02 19.84
C TYR A 254 0.40 15.91 18.86
N LYS A 255 0.84 15.35 17.73
CA LYS A 255 1.56 16.08 16.67
C LYS A 255 1.24 15.47 15.32
N VAL A 256 1.11 16.31 14.31
CA VAL A 256 0.88 15.89 12.93
C VAL A 256 1.81 16.67 12.01
N LEU A 257 2.36 15.97 11.01
CA LEU A 257 3.21 16.55 9.98
C LEU A 257 2.66 16.18 8.61
N LYS A 258 2.51 17.18 7.74
CA LYS A 258 2.29 16.99 6.30
C LYS A 258 3.64 17.07 5.60
N MET A 259 3.99 16.03 4.85
CA MET A 259 5.24 15.96 4.08
C MET A 259 4.94 15.58 2.63
N LYS A 260 5.54 16.30 1.67
CA LYS A 260 5.50 15.88 0.25
C LYS A 260 6.20 14.54 0.11
N LEU A 261 5.68 13.63 -0.74
CA LEU A 261 6.30 12.32 -0.93
C LEU A 261 7.75 12.43 -1.45
N THR A 262 8.04 13.45 -2.27
CA THR A 262 9.41 13.74 -2.74
C THR A 262 10.36 14.08 -1.58
N ASN A 263 9.90 14.85 -0.59
CA ASN A 263 10.71 15.18 0.57
C ASN A 263 10.89 13.95 1.47
N PHE A 264 9.83 13.16 1.63
CA PHE A 264 9.88 11.89 2.39
C PHE A 264 10.87 10.91 1.78
N TYR A 265 10.93 10.83 0.45
CA TYR A 265 11.94 10.07 -0.28
C TYR A 265 13.34 10.60 0.01
N SER A 266 13.59 11.89 -0.19
CA SER A 266 14.92 12.48 0.02
C SER A 266 15.43 12.30 1.44
N GLU A 267 14.58 12.53 2.46
CA GLU A 267 14.93 12.30 3.86
C GLU A 267 15.23 10.82 4.10
N THR A 268 14.34 9.91 3.69
CA THR A 268 14.58 8.46 3.84
C THR A 268 15.87 8.03 3.17
N ASN A 269 16.11 8.50 1.93
CA ASN A 269 17.29 8.16 1.14
C ASN A 269 18.58 8.58 1.86
N SER A 270 18.62 9.80 2.42
CA SER A 270 19.79 10.28 3.15
C SER A 270 20.14 9.42 4.39
N PHE A 271 19.13 8.77 5.00
CA PHE A 271 19.36 7.87 6.14
C PHE A 271 19.86 6.50 5.71
N ILE A 272 19.33 5.95 4.61
CA ILE A 272 19.68 4.59 4.16
C ILE A 272 21.00 4.54 3.36
N GLU A 273 21.41 5.63 2.71
CA GLU A 273 22.71 5.72 2.03
C GLU A 273 23.88 5.50 3.00
N ASN A 274 23.73 5.97 4.23
CA ASN A 274 24.70 5.78 5.30
C ASN A 274 24.63 4.40 5.97
N ASN A 275 23.71 3.52 5.54
CA ASN A 275 23.48 2.21 6.13
C ASN A 275 23.23 1.16 5.01
N PRO A 276 24.28 0.67 4.34
CA PRO A 276 24.16 -0.22 3.18
C PRO A 276 23.46 -1.56 3.46
N SER A 277 23.34 -1.97 4.73
CA SER A 277 22.58 -3.16 5.13
C SER A 277 21.06 -2.99 5.04
N LEU A 278 20.57 -1.75 4.94
CA LEU A 278 19.15 -1.46 4.75
C LEU A 278 18.77 -1.57 3.28
N GLN A 279 17.51 -1.94 3.02
CA GLN A 279 16.96 -2.01 1.67
C GLN A 279 17.05 -0.63 0.99
N GLN A 280 17.78 -0.58 -0.11
CA GLN A 280 17.94 0.64 -0.90
C GLN A 280 16.77 0.79 -1.89
N PHE A 281 16.40 2.02 -2.24
CA PHE A 281 15.35 2.26 -3.24
C PHE A 281 15.71 1.64 -4.59
N GLU A 282 16.96 1.80 -5.04
CA GLU A 282 17.45 1.20 -6.28
C GLU A 282 17.32 -0.32 -6.30
N LYS A 283 17.63 -0.95 -5.17
CA LYS A 283 17.47 -2.39 -5.01
C LYS A 283 16.01 -2.81 -5.11
N GLY A 284 15.09 -2.02 -4.54
CA GLY A 284 13.65 -2.23 -4.68
C GLY A 284 13.15 -2.15 -6.13
N TYR A 285 13.64 -1.19 -6.91
CA TYR A 285 13.36 -1.12 -8.35
C TYR A 285 13.88 -2.37 -9.07
N GLU A 286 15.13 -2.77 -8.82
CA GLU A 286 15.71 -3.97 -9.44
C GLU A 286 14.99 -5.27 -9.04
N ASP A 287 14.53 -5.38 -7.80
CA ASP A 287 13.78 -6.55 -7.34
C ASP A 287 12.43 -6.68 -8.05
N LEU A 288 11.74 -5.55 -8.28
CA LEU A 288 10.51 -5.52 -9.10
C LEU A 288 10.80 -5.92 -10.56
N ARG A 289 11.79 -5.28 -11.20
CA ARG A 289 12.18 -5.57 -12.58
C ARG A 289 12.56 -7.03 -12.76
N HIS A 290 13.34 -7.56 -11.80
CA HIS A 290 13.77 -8.94 -11.82
C HIS A 290 12.58 -9.89 -11.72
N LEU A 291 11.66 -9.69 -10.76
CA LEU A 291 10.47 -10.55 -10.61
C LEU A 291 9.60 -10.55 -11.86
N LEU A 292 9.28 -9.37 -12.40
CA LEU A 292 8.45 -9.27 -13.60
C LEU A 292 9.09 -10.00 -14.79
N ASN A 293 10.40 -9.82 -14.98
CA ASN A 293 11.12 -10.50 -16.06
C ASN A 293 11.11 -12.03 -15.89
N ILE A 294 11.41 -12.55 -14.69
CA ILE A 294 11.39 -14.00 -14.47
C ILE A 294 9.97 -14.58 -14.61
N ALA A 295 8.93 -13.82 -14.25
CA ALA A 295 7.55 -14.24 -14.42
C ALA A 295 7.19 -14.36 -15.90
N GLU A 296 7.54 -13.38 -16.75
CA GLU A 296 7.30 -13.45 -18.20
C GLU A 296 8.07 -14.61 -18.86
N GLN A 297 9.30 -14.86 -18.43
CA GLN A 297 10.12 -15.96 -18.96
C GLN A 297 9.60 -17.34 -18.52
N THR A 298 8.92 -17.42 -17.38
CA THR A 298 8.41 -18.68 -16.83
C THR A 298 7.00 -19.01 -17.34
N LEU A 299 6.09 -18.02 -17.31
CA LEU A 299 4.69 -18.20 -17.71
C LEU A 299 4.53 -17.84 -19.19
N THR A 300 4.80 -18.79 -20.07
CA THR A 300 4.86 -18.57 -21.52
C THR A 300 3.56 -18.91 -22.23
N GLN A 301 2.73 -19.77 -21.64
CA GLN A 301 1.48 -20.25 -22.23
C GLN A 301 0.28 -19.93 -21.32
N ASP A 302 -0.86 -19.66 -21.95
CA ASP A 302 -2.11 -19.51 -21.20
C ASP A 302 -2.47 -20.84 -20.51
N GLY A 303 -2.87 -20.74 -19.25
CA GLY A 303 -3.05 -21.88 -18.36
C GLY A 303 -1.83 -22.21 -17.50
N ASP A 304 -0.66 -21.59 -17.73
CA ASP A 304 0.50 -21.78 -16.86
C ASP A 304 0.20 -21.36 -15.41
N GLY A 305 0.67 -22.18 -14.46
CA GLY A 305 0.43 -22.00 -13.03
C GLY A 305 1.65 -22.37 -12.19
N PHE A 306 2.22 -21.38 -11.51
CA PHE A 306 3.47 -21.53 -10.78
C PHE A 306 3.40 -20.94 -9.38
N VAL A 307 4.19 -21.52 -8.49
CA VAL A 307 4.45 -21.00 -7.15
C VAL A 307 5.89 -20.51 -7.09
N PHE A 308 6.03 -19.23 -6.75
CA PHE A 308 7.31 -18.57 -6.56
C PHE A 308 7.52 -18.38 -5.07
N SER A 309 8.72 -18.68 -4.57
CA SER A 309 9.08 -18.40 -3.18
C SER A 309 10.52 -17.91 -3.08
N LYS A 310 10.77 -17.05 -2.09
CA LYS A 310 12.11 -16.52 -1.82
C LYS A 310 12.48 -16.77 -0.36
N PRO A 311 13.25 -17.84 -0.08
CA PRO A 311 13.69 -18.13 1.29
C PRO A 311 14.56 -17.01 1.85
N GLU A 312 14.51 -16.81 3.17
CA GLU A 312 15.38 -15.87 3.90
C GLU A 312 16.85 -16.04 3.52
N GLY A 313 17.54 -14.92 3.30
CA GLY A 313 18.97 -14.92 2.96
C GLY A 313 19.29 -15.50 1.57
N ASN A 314 18.30 -15.92 0.78
CA ASN A 314 18.51 -16.37 -0.59
C ASN A 314 18.16 -15.27 -1.59
N SER A 315 19.13 -14.94 -2.44
CA SER A 315 18.95 -13.95 -3.50
C SER A 315 18.11 -14.45 -4.67
N GLN A 316 17.94 -15.78 -4.82
CA GLN A 316 17.28 -16.42 -5.95
C GLN A 316 15.86 -16.88 -5.62
N TRP A 317 14.98 -16.73 -6.60
CA TRP A 317 13.62 -17.24 -6.56
C TRP A 317 13.61 -18.77 -6.76
N LYS A 318 12.91 -19.48 -5.88
CA LYS A 318 12.51 -20.88 -6.10
C LYS A 318 11.20 -20.89 -6.86
N ILE A 319 11.22 -21.47 -8.05
CA ILE A 319 10.09 -21.52 -8.96
C ILE A 319 9.71 -22.97 -9.18
N ARG A 320 8.43 -23.29 -8.97
CA ARG A 320 7.90 -24.63 -9.25
C ARG A 320 6.54 -24.54 -9.90
N ARG A 321 6.30 -25.40 -10.89
CA ARG A 321 4.95 -25.62 -11.43
C ARG A 321 4.13 -26.32 -10.35
N ASP A 322 2.99 -25.75 -9.99
CA ASP A 322 2.09 -26.31 -8.99
C ASP A 322 0.65 -25.89 -9.29
N ASP A 323 0.09 -26.54 -10.32
CA ASP A 323 -1.28 -26.28 -10.79
C ASP A 323 -2.33 -26.47 -9.70
N LYS A 324 -2.07 -27.36 -8.73
CA LYS A 324 -2.98 -27.61 -7.60
C LYS A 324 -2.98 -26.45 -6.61
N ALA A 325 -1.81 -25.92 -6.27
CA ALA A 325 -1.71 -24.79 -5.34
C ALA A 325 -2.39 -23.52 -5.89
N VAL A 326 -2.30 -23.29 -7.20
CA VAL A 326 -2.89 -22.10 -7.84
C VAL A 326 -4.30 -22.30 -8.38
N ALA A 327 -4.89 -23.50 -8.24
CA ALA A 327 -6.16 -23.87 -8.85
C ALA A 327 -7.31 -22.93 -8.44
N GLU A 328 -7.42 -22.62 -7.15
CA GLU A 328 -8.48 -21.74 -6.64
C GLU A 328 -8.30 -20.29 -7.15
N PHE A 329 -7.05 -19.80 -7.16
CA PHE A 329 -6.77 -18.48 -7.70
C PHE A 329 -7.10 -18.41 -9.21
N ARG A 330 -6.71 -19.43 -9.98
CA ARG A 330 -7.06 -19.56 -11.40
C ARG A 330 -8.57 -19.55 -11.61
N ARG A 331 -9.33 -20.31 -10.81
CA ARG A 331 -10.79 -20.37 -10.89
C ARG A 331 -11.43 -19.01 -10.66
N LEU A 332 -10.98 -18.29 -9.64
CA LEU A 332 -11.49 -16.95 -9.34
C LEU A 332 -11.19 -15.95 -10.46
N ILE A 333 -10.01 -16.02 -11.08
CA ILE A 333 -9.69 -15.19 -12.26
C ILE A 333 -10.66 -15.50 -13.40
N LEU A 334 -10.81 -16.77 -13.79
CA LEU A 334 -11.69 -17.17 -14.90
C LEU A 334 -13.15 -16.74 -14.71
N MET A 335 -13.63 -16.69 -13.47
CA MET A 335 -15.00 -16.28 -13.16
C MET A 335 -15.23 -14.77 -13.18
N ASN A 336 -14.16 -13.96 -13.14
CA ASN A 336 -14.27 -12.53 -12.86
C ASN A 336 -13.43 -11.64 -13.79
N ILE A 337 -12.76 -12.17 -14.82
CA ILE A 337 -12.11 -11.31 -15.81
C ILE A 337 -13.11 -10.95 -16.92
N PRO A 338 -13.03 -9.73 -17.48
CA PRO A 338 -13.75 -9.38 -18.70
C PRO A 338 -13.37 -10.31 -19.85
N ASP A 339 -14.35 -10.60 -20.70
CA ASP A 339 -14.17 -11.34 -21.96
C ASP A 339 -13.05 -10.74 -22.85
#